data_AF-B2TC94-F1
#
_entry.id   AF-B2TC94-F1
#
_cell.length_a   1.000
_cell.length_b   1.000
_cell.length_c   1.000
_cell.angle_alpha   90.00
_cell.angle_beta   90.00
_cell.angle_gamma   90.00
#
_symmetry.space_group_name_H-M   'P 1'
#
loop_
_entity.id
_entity.type
_entity.pdbx_description
1 polymer ?
#
loop_
_entity_poly.entity_id
_entity_poly.type
_entity_poly.pdbx_seq_one_letter_code
_entity_poly.pdbx_strand_id
1 'polypeptide(L)'
;MTIRPITLRRALLLLGAMLTLSACGGKHDDTGALAAAAALGPQSTAADPLARGRYLVKAADCAACHTTADGAPFAGGVKLASPFGTFYGTNITPDKDHGIGNWSADDLYKALHDGVTPDKQLYPAMPYTSYRQLSRADSDAIYAYLMAQKPAAVANHEPDLSFPFNLRFGVRFWNWVFLKDALPDASTGQTAEWNRGRYLASALGHCAECHTPRGTFGQLDGAKPLTGAALGRIAAPDITPHGLAARGWSAADLQTFFATGIAPQGSAFGEMYPVVHLSSQYLTHDDLRAMSSYLLGDQAPAPQPLRSVSADAAQLEAGRNVYLAVCAGCHGLNGEGKPHVAVPMHGNSTLRQSDAHNLIVAMLDGIGAQDFPGLERMQEMPGFATQLSDAELAQLANYLRATWGGQPADVTADAVKALR
;
A
#
# COMPACT_ATOMS: atom_id res chain seq x y z
N MET A 1 70.64 -17.37 27.86
CA MET A 1 69.20 -17.51 28.14
C MET A 1 68.50 -17.70 26.80
N THR A 2 68.36 -18.93 26.27
CA THR A 2 67.20 -19.84 26.42
C THR A 2 65.85 -19.16 26.08
N ILE A 3 64.94 -19.62 25.22
CA ILE A 3 64.70 -20.86 24.42
C ILE A 3 63.63 -20.50 23.35
N ARG A 4 63.78 -21.02 22.12
CA ARG A 4 62.84 -21.39 21.03
C ARG A 4 61.56 -20.59 20.67
N PRO A 5 61.30 -20.39 19.34
CA PRO A 5 59.97 -20.35 18.73
C PRO A 5 59.49 -21.74 18.27
N ILE A 6 58.18 -21.97 18.30
CA ILE A 6 57.47 -23.19 17.90
C ILE A 6 56.67 -22.93 16.62
N THR A 7 57.07 -23.62 15.54
CA THR A 7 56.31 -24.32 14.46
C THR A 7 55.11 -23.62 13.76
N LEU A 8 54.72 -23.90 12.51
CA LEU A 8 54.89 -25.08 11.69
C LEU A 8 54.69 -24.73 10.20
N ARG A 9 55.34 -25.54 9.36
CA ARG A 9 55.49 -25.49 7.92
C ARG A 9 54.25 -25.86 7.11
N ARG A 10 54.18 -25.27 5.90
CA ARG A 10 53.58 -25.81 4.66
C ARG A 10 54.25 -27.13 4.24
N ALA A 11 53.50 -28.02 3.59
CA ALA A 11 53.82 -28.82 2.38
C ALA A 11 53.05 -30.15 2.40
N LEU A 12 52.69 -30.84 1.30
CA LEU A 12 52.49 -30.63 -0.14
C LEU A 12 52.28 -32.07 -0.71
N LEU A 13 51.63 -32.23 -1.90
CA LEU A 13 51.76 -33.36 -2.86
C LEU A 13 50.93 -34.64 -2.57
N LEU A 14 50.42 -35.44 -3.52
CA LEU A 14 50.30 -35.46 -5.00
C LEU A 14 49.47 -36.71 -5.41
N LEU A 15 48.98 -36.72 -6.67
CA LEU A 15 48.63 -37.89 -7.54
C LEU A 15 47.44 -38.77 -7.08
N GLY A 16 46.46 -39.19 -7.90
CA GLY A 16 46.40 -39.38 -9.35
C GLY A 16 46.12 -40.87 -9.63
N ALA A 17 44.91 -41.23 -10.10
CA ALA A 17 44.64 -42.48 -10.83
C ALA A 17 43.20 -42.51 -11.40
N MET A 18 43.08 -42.52 -12.72
CA MET A 18 41.95 -43.08 -13.46
C MET A 18 42.10 -44.60 -13.49
N LEU A 19 41.01 -45.35 -13.28
CA LEU A 19 40.83 -46.67 -13.91
C LEU A 19 39.33 -46.97 -14.08
N THR A 20 38.96 -47.21 -15.33
CA THR A 20 37.68 -47.66 -15.87
C THR A 20 37.43 -49.14 -15.57
N LEU A 21 36.18 -49.56 -15.33
CA LEU A 21 35.67 -50.84 -15.85
C LEU A 21 34.13 -50.87 -15.93
N SER A 22 33.66 -51.47 -17.01
CA SER A 22 32.31 -51.47 -17.57
C SER A 22 31.27 -52.38 -16.89
N ALA A 23 30.02 -51.95 -17.02
CA ALA A 23 28.80 -52.69 -17.39
C ALA A 23 28.32 -53.93 -16.58
N CYS A 24 27.14 -53.77 -15.98
CA CYS A 24 25.92 -54.61 -16.05
C CYS A 24 24.87 -53.90 -15.17
N GLY A 25 23.84 -53.24 -15.70
CA GLY A 25 22.63 -53.87 -16.23
C GLY A 25 21.47 -53.68 -15.24
N GLY A 26 20.70 -52.61 -15.41
CA GLY A 26 19.49 -52.34 -14.62
C GLY A 26 18.78 -51.09 -15.12
N LYS A 27 17.73 -51.27 -15.93
CA LYS A 27 16.85 -50.21 -16.41
C LYS A 27 16.09 -49.61 -15.23
N HIS A 28 16.27 -48.31 -14.96
CA HIS A 28 15.27 -47.48 -14.30
C HIS A 28 15.34 -46.09 -14.92
N ASP A 29 14.27 -45.75 -15.64
CA ASP A 29 14.05 -44.47 -16.29
C ASP A 29 13.75 -43.39 -15.23
N ASP A 30 14.76 -42.65 -14.78
CA ASP A 30 14.57 -41.44 -13.96
C ASP A 30 14.64 -40.18 -14.84
N THR A 31 13.66 -40.07 -15.74
CA THR A 31 13.23 -38.79 -16.32
C THR A 31 11.80 -38.54 -15.87
N GLY A 32 11.61 -37.61 -14.93
CA GLY A 32 10.27 -37.17 -14.55
C GLY A 32 10.07 -36.87 -13.08
N ALA A 33 10.86 -35.96 -12.50
CA ALA A 33 10.54 -35.34 -11.21
C ALA A 33 10.57 -33.81 -11.31
N LEU A 34 9.97 -33.28 -12.38
CA LEU A 34 9.56 -31.89 -12.55
C LEU A 34 8.14 -31.89 -13.15
N ALA A 35 7.18 -32.45 -12.41
CA ALA A 35 5.75 -32.37 -12.75
C ALA A 35 4.90 -32.73 -11.52
N ALA A 36 4.88 -31.86 -10.51
CA ALA A 36 3.89 -31.97 -9.43
C ALA A 36 3.64 -30.60 -8.77
N ALA A 37 3.06 -29.68 -9.56
CA ALA A 37 2.29 -28.54 -9.05
C ALA A 37 1.21 -28.19 -10.09
N ALA A 38 0.36 -29.17 -10.42
CA ALA A 38 -0.82 -28.99 -11.24
C ALA A 38 -2.01 -29.62 -10.51
N ALA A 39 -2.52 -28.91 -9.51
CA ALA A 39 -3.85 -29.13 -8.93
C ALA A 39 -4.29 -27.86 -8.19
N LEU A 40 -4.61 -26.80 -8.94
CA LEU A 40 -5.48 -25.73 -8.46
C LEU A 40 -6.86 -25.98 -9.07
N GLY A 41 -7.90 -25.79 -8.26
CA GLY A 41 -9.31 -26.04 -8.54
C GLY A 41 -9.83 -25.36 -9.81
N PRO A 42 -11.13 -25.54 -10.14
CA PRO A 42 -11.65 -25.49 -11.50
C PRO A 42 -11.02 -24.37 -12.32
N GLN A 43 -10.16 -24.77 -13.26
CA GLN A 43 -9.69 -23.92 -14.33
C GLN A 43 -10.93 -23.36 -15.03
N SER A 44 -11.24 -22.08 -14.80
CA SER A 44 -12.00 -21.35 -15.79
C SER A 44 -11.15 -21.38 -17.06
N THR A 45 -11.53 -22.25 -17.97
CA THR A 45 -11.18 -22.26 -19.40
C THR A 45 -10.71 -20.89 -19.87
N ALA A 46 -9.45 -20.76 -20.29
CA ALA A 46 -8.89 -19.65 -21.07
C ALA A 46 -9.67 -18.32 -20.91
N ALA A 47 -9.55 -17.68 -19.74
CA ALA A 47 -10.17 -16.39 -19.51
C ALA A 47 -9.68 -15.39 -20.58
N ASP A 48 -10.60 -14.69 -21.22
CA ASP A 48 -10.30 -13.62 -22.18
C ASP A 48 -9.16 -12.73 -21.65
N PRO A 49 -7.99 -12.68 -22.32
CA PRO A 49 -6.86 -11.89 -21.88
C PRO A 49 -7.20 -10.42 -21.64
N LEU A 50 -8.17 -9.87 -22.37
CA LEU A 50 -8.63 -8.49 -22.17
C LEU A 50 -9.49 -8.35 -20.90
N ALA A 51 -10.34 -9.33 -20.59
CA ALA A 51 -11.09 -9.35 -19.33
C ALA A 51 -10.15 -9.50 -18.12
N ARG A 52 -9.16 -10.40 -18.21
CA ARG A 52 -8.12 -10.58 -17.18
C ARG A 52 -7.29 -9.30 -17.02
N GLY A 53 -6.85 -8.71 -18.13
CA GLY A 53 -6.12 -7.45 -18.15
C GLY A 53 -6.91 -6.34 -17.48
N ARG A 54 -8.17 -6.12 -17.90
CA ARG A 54 -9.07 -5.13 -17.29
C ARG A 54 -9.17 -5.25 -15.77
N TYR A 55 -9.30 -6.48 -15.27
CA TYR A 55 -9.34 -6.76 -13.85
C TYR A 55 -8.02 -6.38 -13.16
N LEU A 56 -6.91 -6.78 -13.76
CA LEU A 56 -5.57 -6.52 -13.23
C LEU A 56 -5.19 -5.04 -13.23
N VAL A 57 -5.56 -4.27 -14.24
CA VAL A 57 -5.24 -2.83 -14.32
C VAL A 57 -5.98 -2.06 -13.21
N LYS A 58 -7.17 -2.53 -12.84
CA LYS A 58 -7.90 -2.05 -11.66
C LYS A 58 -7.20 -2.50 -10.38
N ALA A 59 -6.94 -3.80 -10.22
CA ALA A 59 -6.26 -4.35 -9.03
C ALA A 59 -4.89 -3.71 -8.76
N ALA A 60 -4.17 -3.35 -9.82
CA ALA A 60 -2.87 -2.70 -9.78
C ALA A 60 -2.95 -1.18 -9.52
N ASP A 61 -4.16 -0.63 -9.45
CA ASP A 61 -4.46 0.78 -9.26
C ASP A 61 -3.81 1.72 -10.31
N CYS A 62 -3.67 1.26 -11.55
CA CYS A 62 -2.97 2.06 -12.57
C CYS A 62 -3.68 3.40 -12.84
N ALA A 63 -5.01 3.44 -12.72
CA ALA A 63 -5.77 4.66 -12.98
C ALA A 63 -5.47 5.79 -11.98
N ALA A 64 -5.12 5.47 -10.72
CA ALA A 64 -4.86 6.48 -9.68
C ALA A 64 -3.68 7.39 -10.03
N CYS A 65 -2.67 6.87 -10.73
CA CYS A 65 -1.53 7.66 -11.19
C CYS A 65 -1.64 8.07 -12.66
N HIS A 66 -2.33 7.27 -13.48
CA HIS A 66 -2.35 7.47 -14.93
C HIS A 66 -3.63 8.14 -15.45
N THR A 67 -4.55 8.62 -14.60
CA THR A 67 -5.77 9.30 -15.04
C THR A 67 -6.06 10.52 -14.15
N THR A 68 -6.00 11.72 -14.73
CA THR A 68 -6.47 12.94 -14.03
C THR A 68 -7.99 13.03 -14.02
N ALA A 69 -8.56 13.80 -13.09
CA ALA A 69 -10.01 13.97 -12.93
C ALA A 69 -10.74 14.32 -14.25
N ASP A 70 -10.17 15.22 -15.06
CA ASP A 70 -10.74 15.66 -16.35
C ASP A 70 -10.01 15.05 -17.56
N GLY A 71 -9.16 14.05 -17.33
CA GLY A 71 -8.29 13.45 -18.36
C GLY A 71 -8.90 12.24 -19.06
N ALA A 72 -8.35 11.90 -20.23
CA ALA A 72 -8.65 10.61 -20.84
C ALA A 72 -8.10 9.46 -19.96
N PRO A 73 -8.79 8.31 -19.87
CA PRO A 73 -8.30 7.16 -19.11
C PRO A 73 -6.87 6.78 -19.50
N PHE A 74 -6.01 6.61 -18.51
CA PHE A 74 -4.60 6.20 -18.66
C PHE A 74 -3.68 7.19 -19.39
N ALA A 75 -4.13 8.43 -19.65
CA ALA A 75 -3.36 9.45 -20.36
C ALA A 75 -2.29 10.17 -19.51
N GLY A 76 -2.13 9.82 -18.24
CA GLY A 76 -1.14 10.41 -17.34
C GLY A 76 -1.57 11.75 -16.75
N GLY A 77 -0.60 12.47 -16.16
CA GLY A 77 -0.74 13.85 -15.70
C GLY A 77 -1.03 14.02 -14.21
N VAL A 78 -1.31 12.95 -13.46
CA VAL A 78 -1.54 13.05 -12.00
C VAL A 78 -0.26 13.49 -11.30
N LYS A 79 -0.37 14.54 -10.49
CA LYS A 79 0.72 15.09 -9.67
C LYS A 79 0.90 14.27 -8.41
N LEU A 80 2.12 13.82 -8.17
CA LEU A 80 2.52 13.08 -6.98
C LEU A 80 3.62 13.86 -6.26
N ALA A 81 3.22 14.61 -5.22
CA ALA A 81 4.15 15.38 -4.42
C ALA A 81 4.97 14.46 -3.50
N SER A 82 6.27 14.71 -3.38
CA SER A 82 7.16 13.99 -2.48
C SER A 82 8.19 14.93 -1.86
N PRO A 83 8.88 14.51 -0.78
CA PRO A 83 10.01 15.26 -0.24
C PRO A 83 11.17 15.50 -1.23
N PHE A 84 11.22 14.76 -2.33
CA PHE A 84 12.28 14.84 -3.34
C PHE A 84 11.92 15.75 -4.54
N GLY A 85 10.66 16.20 -4.60
CA GLY A 85 10.09 16.93 -5.72
C GLY A 85 8.76 16.33 -6.18
N THR A 86 8.28 16.75 -7.34
CA THR A 86 6.99 16.34 -7.90
C THR A 86 7.18 15.35 -9.04
N PHE A 87 6.54 14.20 -8.92
CA PHE A 87 6.41 13.23 -10.01
C PHE A 87 5.08 13.41 -10.73
N TYR A 88 5.04 12.96 -11.98
CA TYR A 88 3.85 12.97 -12.81
C TYR A 88 3.63 11.58 -13.38
N GLY A 89 2.41 11.06 -13.29
CA GLY A 89 2.04 9.84 -13.99
C GLY A 89 2.17 10.03 -15.51
N THR A 90 2.65 9.01 -16.20
CA THR A 90 2.87 9.07 -17.66
C THR A 90 1.64 8.62 -18.43
N ASN A 91 1.55 8.93 -19.71
CA ASN A 91 0.58 8.37 -20.62
C ASN A 91 0.96 6.90 -20.91
N ILE A 92 0.06 5.96 -20.59
CA ILE A 92 0.21 4.53 -20.85
C ILE A 92 -0.85 4.01 -21.82
N THR A 93 -1.45 4.91 -22.61
CA THR A 93 -2.36 4.54 -23.71
C THR A 93 -1.57 4.04 -24.93
N PRO A 94 -2.25 3.47 -25.96
CA PRO A 94 -1.60 2.97 -27.18
C PRO A 94 -1.12 4.08 -28.13
N ASP A 95 -1.13 5.33 -27.69
CA ASP A 95 -0.61 6.45 -28.46
C ASP A 95 0.89 6.23 -28.75
N LYS A 96 1.29 6.45 -30.00
CA LYS A 96 2.65 6.12 -30.48
C LYS A 96 3.67 7.21 -30.17
N ASP A 97 3.23 8.46 -29.99
CA ASP A 97 4.12 9.60 -29.83
C ASP A 97 4.32 9.96 -28.35
N HIS A 98 3.29 9.73 -27.53
CA HIS A 98 3.27 10.12 -26.13
C HIS A 98 2.97 8.96 -25.16
N GLY A 99 2.33 7.90 -25.65
CA GLY A 99 1.98 6.71 -24.87
C GLY A 99 3.00 5.57 -25.00
N ILE A 100 2.52 4.34 -24.79
CA ILE A 100 3.30 3.10 -24.92
C ILE A 100 3.06 2.40 -26.26
N GLY A 101 2.51 3.10 -27.26
CA GLY A 101 2.08 2.51 -28.53
C GLY A 101 3.16 1.80 -29.35
N ASN A 102 4.43 2.13 -29.10
CA ASN A 102 5.60 1.50 -29.74
C ASN A 102 6.30 0.46 -28.85
N TRP A 103 5.84 0.26 -27.61
CA TRP A 103 6.42 -0.71 -26.70
C TRP A 103 5.99 -2.12 -27.09
N SER A 104 6.86 -3.09 -26.85
CA SER A 104 6.46 -4.50 -26.84
C SER A 104 5.93 -4.91 -25.47
N ALA A 105 5.31 -6.09 -25.38
CA ALA A 105 4.93 -6.68 -24.09
C ALA A 105 6.16 -6.89 -23.17
N ASP A 106 7.33 -7.19 -23.76
CA ASP A 106 8.58 -7.31 -23.01
C ASP A 106 9.06 -5.97 -22.44
N ASP A 107 8.81 -4.87 -23.14
CA ASP A 107 9.17 -3.53 -22.65
C ASP A 107 8.27 -3.11 -21.48
N LEU A 108 6.96 -3.41 -21.56
CA LEU A 108 6.09 -3.20 -20.40
C LEU A 108 6.53 -4.10 -19.23
N TYR A 109 6.83 -5.36 -19.47
CA TYR A 109 7.32 -6.27 -18.42
C TYR A 109 8.57 -5.72 -17.73
N LYS A 110 9.57 -5.26 -18.50
CA LYS A 110 10.79 -4.62 -17.95
C LYS A 110 10.50 -3.31 -17.22
N ALA A 111 9.52 -2.53 -17.67
CA ALA A 111 9.11 -1.33 -16.95
C ALA A 111 8.50 -1.66 -15.58
N LEU A 112 7.61 -2.66 -15.54
CA LEU A 112 6.95 -3.12 -14.31
C LEU A 112 7.90 -3.86 -13.36
N HIS A 113 8.80 -4.69 -13.87
CA HIS A 113 9.74 -5.46 -13.04
C HIS A 113 10.99 -4.66 -12.70
N ASP A 114 11.62 -4.09 -13.72
CA ASP A 114 12.98 -3.53 -13.65
C ASP A 114 13.04 -2.02 -13.55
N GLY A 115 11.91 -1.33 -13.69
CA GLY A 115 11.90 0.12 -13.80
C GLY A 115 12.65 0.58 -15.06
N VAL A 116 12.69 -0.24 -16.11
CA VAL A 116 13.42 0.07 -17.35
C VAL A 116 12.42 0.22 -18.49
N THR A 117 12.35 1.42 -19.07
CA THR A 117 11.67 1.66 -20.34
C THR A 117 12.66 1.57 -21.50
N PRO A 118 12.20 1.54 -22.77
CA PRO A 118 13.08 1.61 -23.92
C PRO A 118 14.04 2.82 -23.90
N ASP A 119 13.59 3.95 -23.35
CA ASP A 119 14.31 5.23 -23.41
C ASP A 119 15.03 5.59 -22.12
N LYS A 120 14.53 5.14 -20.95
CA LYS A 120 15.02 5.61 -19.65
C LYS A 120 14.76 4.65 -18.50
N GLN A 121 15.39 4.97 -17.37
CA GLN A 121 15.09 4.36 -16.08
C GLN A 121 13.95 5.12 -15.41
N LEU A 122 12.99 4.38 -14.87
CA LEU A 122 11.90 4.88 -14.06
C LEU A 122 12.40 5.16 -12.64
N TYR A 123 11.91 6.23 -12.05
CA TYR A 123 12.11 6.44 -10.61
C TYR A 123 11.22 5.48 -9.81
N PRO A 124 11.65 5.02 -8.62
CA PRO A 124 10.85 4.14 -7.75
C PRO A 124 9.49 4.71 -7.31
N ALA A 125 9.19 5.97 -7.65
CA ALA A 125 7.85 6.54 -7.53
C ALA A 125 6.82 5.79 -8.40
N MET A 126 7.25 5.22 -9.53
CA MET A 126 6.52 4.13 -10.16
C MET A 126 6.89 2.85 -9.39
N PRO A 127 5.93 2.12 -8.78
CA PRO A 127 6.22 1.10 -7.78
C PRO A 127 6.69 -0.23 -8.38
N TYR A 128 7.67 -0.19 -9.30
CA TYR A 128 8.25 -1.38 -9.94
C TYR A 128 8.93 -2.31 -8.93
N THR A 129 9.37 -1.78 -7.78
CA THR A 129 9.87 -2.58 -6.65
C THR A 129 8.82 -3.55 -6.12
N SER A 130 7.55 -3.14 -6.14
CA SER A 130 6.41 -3.98 -5.75
C SER A 130 5.92 -4.83 -6.93
N TYR A 131 5.77 -4.23 -8.12
CA TYR A 131 5.30 -4.91 -9.33
C TYR A 131 6.24 -6.01 -9.85
N ARG A 132 7.51 -6.04 -9.43
CA ARG A 132 8.44 -7.15 -9.73
C ARG A 132 7.93 -8.52 -9.29
N GLN A 133 6.92 -8.59 -8.42
CA GLN A 133 6.29 -9.87 -8.08
C GLN A 133 5.20 -10.30 -9.07
N LEU A 134 4.81 -9.46 -10.04
CA LEU A 134 3.80 -9.80 -11.05
C LEU A 134 4.27 -10.93 -11.94
N SER A 135 3.38 -11.89 -12.18
CA SER A 135 3.66 -12.96 -13.14
C SER A 135 3.74 -12.39 -14.56
N ARG A 136 4.54 -13.04 -15.41
CA ARG A 136 4.64 -12.69 -16.84
C ARG A 136 3.27 -12.68 -17.52
N ALA A 137 2.45 -13.70 -17.26
CA ALA A 137 1.11 -13.82 -17.84
C ALA A 137 0.19 -12.65 -17.45
N ASP A 138 0.26 -12.19 -16.20
CA ASP A 138 -0.53 -11.03 -15.75
C ASP A 138 -0.02 -9.73 -16.36
N SER A 139 1.30 -9.55 -16.49
CA SER A 139 1.89 -8.40 -17.21
C SER A 139 1.45 -8.37 -18.69
N ASP A 140 1.45 -9.51 -19.37
CA ASP A 140 1.02 -9.60 -20.77
C ASP A 140 -0.49 -9.31 -20.90
N ALA A 141 -1.32 -9.74 -19.94
CA ALA A 141 -2.74 -9.42 -19.92
C ALA A 141 -2.99 -7.92 -19.68
N ILE A 142 -2.26 -7.30 -18.75
CA ILE A 142 -2.29 -5.85 -18.54
C ILE A 142 -1.91 -5.12 -19.84
N TYR A 143 -0.80 -5.51 -20.47
CA TYR A 143 -0.37 -4.95 -21.75
C TYR A 143 -1.46 -5.07 -22.82
N ALA A 144 -2.02 -6.27 -23.01
CA ALA A 144 -3.07 -6.49 -23.99
C ALA A 144 -4.29 -5.58 -23.76
N TYR A 145 -4.71 -5.40 -22.51
CA TYR A 145 -5.82 -4.50 -22.18
C TYR A 145 -5.47 -3.03 -22.43
N LEU A 146 -4.28 -2.57 -22.03
CA LEU A 146 -3.84 -1.19 -22.29
C LEU A 146 -3.79 -0.91 -23.79
N MET A 147 -3.24 -1.85 -24.57
CA MET A 147 -3.14 -1.77 -26.04
C MET A 147 -4.50 -1.78 -26.77
N ALA A 148 -5.56 -2.23 -26.10
CA ALA A 148 -6.93 -2.18 -26.61
C ALA A 148 -7.68 -0.88 -26.29
N GLN A 149 -7.09 0.04 -25.49
CA GLN A 149 -7.73 1.32 -25.16
C GLN A 149 -7.67 2.31 -26.33
N LYS A 150 -8.47 3.38 -26.23
CA LYS A 150 -8.37 4.49 -27.18
C LYS A 150 -7.03 5.22 -26.95
N PRO A 151 -6.23 5.47 -27.99
CA PRO A 151 -5.02 6.27 -27.85
C PRO A 151 -5.40 7.71 -27.47
N ALA A 152 -4.63 8.28 -26.54
CA ALA A 152 -4.76 9.68 -26.13
C ALA A 152 -3.46 10.42 -26.46
N ALA A 153 -3.53 11.43 -27.33
CA ALA A 153 -2.39 12.25 -27.70
C ALA A 153 -2.09 13.30 -26.63
N VAL A 154 -1.68 12.86 -25.43
CA VAL A 154 -1.35 13.71 -24.27
C VAL A 154 0.12 13.54 -23.95
N ALA A 155 0.90 14.60 -24.09
CA ALA A 155 2.33 14.60 -23.81
C ALA A 155 2.64 14.39 -22.33
N ASN A 156 3.71 13.65 -22.05
CA ASN A 156 4.20 13.43 -20.68
C ASN A 156 4.81 14.71 -20.09
N HIS A 157 4.60 14.90 -18.79
CA HIS A 157 5.34 15.89 -18.02
C HIS A 157 6.59 15.26 -17.42
N GLU A 158 7.74 15.91 -17.62
CA GLU A 158 8.97 15.51 -16.94
C GLU A 158 8.86 15.81 -15.43
N PRO A 159 9.42 14.96 -14.56
CA PRO A 159 9.37 15.17 -13.12
C PRO A 159 10.20 16.39 -12.71
N ASP A 160 9.69 17.15 -11.74
CA ASP A 160 10.35 18.32 -11.19
C ASP A 160 11.04 17.92 -9.87
N LEU A 161 12.30 17.49 -9.98
CA LEU A 161 13.07 16.93 -8.86
C LEU A 161 14.23 17.83 -8.46
N SER A 162 14.45 17.94 -7.16
CA SER A 162 15.59 18.68 -6.63
C SER A 162 16.90 17.93 -6.83
N PHE A 163 18.01 18.66 -7.01
CA PHE A 163 19.35 18.05 -7.00
C PHE A 163 19.62 17.38 -5.63
N PRO A 164 20.24 16.18 -5.59
CA PRO A 164 20.77 15.39 -6.72
C PRO A 164 19.79 14.36 -7.33
N PHE A 165 18.54 14.33 -6.90
CA PHE A 165 17.54 13.32 -7.32
C PHE A 165 17.13 13.45 -8.80
N ASN A 166 17.35 14.61 -9.42
CA ASN A 166 17.19 14.81 -10.86
C ASN A 166 18.19 14.01 -11.72
N LEU A 167 19.26 13.47 -11.13
CA LEU A 167 20.27 12.69 -11.86
C LEU A 167 19.85 11.22 -12.03
N ARG A 168 19.22 10.92 -13.16
CA ARG A 168 18.69 9.56 -13.47
C ARG A 168 19.71 8.42 -13.41
N PHE A 169 21.02 8.68 -13.60
CA PHE A 169 22.03 7.61 -13.49
C PHE A 169 22.11 7.03 -12.07
N GLY A 170 21.77 7.82 -11.04
CA GLY A 170 21.74 7.38 -9.65
C GLY A 170 20.73 6.25 -9.41
N VAL A 171 19.66 6.20 -10.20
CA VAL A 171 18.62 5.15 -10.11
C VAL A 171 19.19 3.78 -10.47
N ARG A 172 20.10 3.68 -11.44
CA ARG A 172 20.73 2.39 -11.79
C ARG A 172 21.53 1.82 -10.62
N PHE A 173 22.32 2.69 -9.96
CA PHE A 173 23.07 2.29 -8.78
C PHE A 173 22.13 1.94 -7.62
N TRP A 174 21.07 2.74 -7.42
CA TRP A 174 20.05 2.46 -6.42
C TRP A 174 19.40 1.09 -6.65
N ASN A 175 19.03 0.77 -7.89
CA ASN A 175 18.46 -0.52 -8.26
C ASN A 175 19.44 -1.67 -7.94
N TRP A 176 20.72 -1.53 -8.28
CA TRP A 176 21.72 -2.55 -7.97
C TRP A 176 21.84 -2.86 -6.45
N VAL A 177 21.58 -1.87 -5.58
CA VAL A 177 21.66 -2.04 -4.12
C VAL A 177 20.33 -2.49 -3.50
N PHE A 178 19.20 -1.94 -3.96
CA PHE A 178 17.92 -2.02 -3.24
C PHE A 178 16.82 -2.80 -3.97
N LEU A 179 16.98 -3.09 -5.26
CA LEU A 179 15.98 -3.83 -6.03
C LEU A 179 16.13 -5.32 -5.72
N LYS A 180 15.35 -5.77 -4.74
CA LYS A 180 15.26 -7.17 -4.28
C LYS A 180 13.92 -7.77 -4.70
N ASP A 181 13.84 -9.10 -4.70
CA ASP A 181 12.67 -9.82 -5.25
C ASP A 181 11.37 -9.63 -4.45
N ALA A 182 11.43 -9.40 -3.14
CA ALA A 182 10.27 -9.06 -2.32
C ALA A 182 10.65 -8.41 -0.98
N LEU A 183 9.72 -7.61 -0.44
CA LEU A 183 9.72 -7.22 0.98
C LEU A 183 9.35 -8.43 1.85
N PRO A 184 9.89 -8.52 3.07
CA PRO A 184 9.41 -9.49 4.06
C PRO A 184 7.92 -9.29 4.36
N ASP A 185 7.22 -10.39 4.57
CA ASP A 185 5.80 -10.36 4.91
C ASP A 185 5.58 -9.90 6.35
N ALA A 186 4.56 -9.06 6.57
CA ALA A 186 4.18 -8.56 7.89
C ALA A 186 3.30 -9.53 8.69
N SER A 187 2.79 -10.57 8.03
CA SER A 187 1.96 -11.62 8.63
C SER A 187 2.52 -12.99 8.29
N THR A 188 2.02 -14.01 9.00
CA THR A 188 2.41 -15.40 8.76
C THR A 188 1.28 -16.17 8.12
N GLY A 189 1.57 -16.85 7.01
CA GLY A 189 0.65 -17.78 6.39
C GLY A 189 1.29 -18.57 5.27
N GLN A 190 0.61 -19.64 4.87
CA GLN A 190 1.05 -20.58 3.83
C GLN A 190 -0.13 -21.16 3.04
N THR A 191 -1.37 -20.84 3.39
CA THR A 191 -2.55 -21.25 2.61
C THR A 191 -2.51 -20.66 1.19
N ALA A 192 -3.24 -21.29 0.27
CA ALA A 192 -3.40 -20.76 -1.09
C ALA A 192 -4.07 -19.38 -1.09
N GLU A 193 -5.02 -19.17 -0.18
CA GLU A 193 -5.70 -17.89 0.02
C GLU A 193 -4.73 -16.81 0.51
N TRP A 194 -3.90 -17.10 1.52
CA TRP A 194 -2.90 -16.17 2.01
C TRP A 194 -1.87 -15.81 0.92
N ASN A 195 -1.39 -16.79 0.16
CA ASN A 195 -0.46 -16.54 -0.95
C ASN A 195 -1.08 -15.70 -2.07
N ARG A 196 -2.37 -15.92 -2.35
CA ARG A 196 -3.13 -15.07 -3.28
C ARG A 196 -3.25 -13.65 -2.76
N GLY A 197 -3.53 -13.49 -1.47
CA GLY A 197 -3.59 -12.20 -0.79
C GLY A 197 -2.26 -11.45 -0.82
N ARG A 198 -1.15 -12.15 -0.59
CA ARG A 198 0.20 -11.60 -0.70
C ARG A 198 0.46 -11.03 -2.09
N TYR A 199 0.09 -11.77 -3.14
CA TYR A 199 0.20 -11.30 -4.51
C TYR A 199 -0.65 -10.05 -4.77
N LEU A 200 -1.90 -10.05 -4.29
CA LEU A 200 -2.82 -8.92 -4.49
C LEU A 200 -2.41 -7.67 -3.71
N ALA A 201 -2.02 -7.79 -2.45
CA ALA A 201 -1.69 -6.64 -1.60
C ALA A 201 -0.27 -6.12 -1.86
N SER A 202 0.70 -7.02 -2.04
CA SER A 202 2.11 -6.61 -2.15
C SER A 202 2.54 -6.34 -3.59
N ALA A 203 2.07 -7.11 -4.56
CA ALA A 203 2.44 -6.91 -5.96
C ALA A 203 1.49 -5.94 -6.67
N LEU A 204 0.21 -6.29 -6.75
CA LEU A 204 -0.78 -5.49 -7.48
C LEU A 204 -1.11 -4.19 -6.73
N GLY A 205 -1.61 -4.29 -5.51
CA GLY A 205 -2.04 -3.15 -4.70
C GLY A 205 -0.91 -2.38 -4.01
N HIS A 206 0.34 -2.85 -4.14
CA HIS A 206 1.57 -2.19 -3.66
C HIS A 206 1.45 -1.53 -2.28
N CYS A 207 0.70 -2.14 -1.35
CA CYS A 207 0.30 -1.52 -0.08
C CYS A 207 1.51 -1.08 0.76
N ALA A 208 2.64 -1.78 0.62
CA ALA A 208 3.87 -1.46 1.30
C ALA A 208 4.47 -0.11 0.90
N GLU A 209 4.19 0.42 -0.30
CA GLU A 209 4.74 1.69 -0.77
C GLU A 209 4.27 2.88 0.09
N CYS A 210 3.07 2.77 0.69
CA CYS A 210 2.52 3.74 1.64
C CYS A 210 2.65 3.28 3.10
N HIS A 211 2.45 2.00 3.38
CA HIS A 211 2.36 1.49 4.75
C HIS A 211 3.69 0.98 5.33
N THR A 212 4.81 1.08 4.62
CA THR A 212 6.13 0.71 5.15
C THR A 212 7.03 1.94 5.20
N PRO A 213 7.71 2.22 6.33
CA PRO A 213 8.59 3.38 6.42
C PRO A 213 9.75 3.27 5.42
N ARG A 214 10.25 4.43 4.99
CA ARG A 214 11.37 4.53 4.05
C ARG A 214 12.68 4.68 4.82
N GLY A 215 13.73 3.99 4.38
CA GLY A 215 15.09 4.18 4.85
C GLY A 215 15.74 5.45 4.29
N THR A 216 16.99 5.69 4.67
CA THR A 216 17.75 6.92 4.35
C THR A 216 17.91 7.19 2.85
N PHE A 217 17.83 6.16 1.99
CA PHE A 217 17.96 6.29 0.54
C PHE A 217 16.62 6.16 -0.19
N GLY A 218 15.49 6.28 0.52
CA GLY A 218 14.14 6.20 -0.06
C GLY A 218 13.67 4.77 -0.39
N GLN A 219 14.43 3.74 -0.02
CA GLN A 219 14.01 2.34 -0.10
C GLN A 219 13.02 2.00 1.01
N LEU A 220 12.14 1.02 0.78
CA LEU A 220 11.28 0.49 1.84
C LEU A 220 12.13 -0.23 2.91
N ASP A 221 11.86 0.06 4.18
CA ASP A 221 12.54 -0.57 5.30
C ASP A 221 11.98 -1.98 5.53
N GLY A 222 12.67 -2.98 4.98
CA GLY A 222 12.29 -4.39 5.11
C GLY A 222 12.30 -4.92 6.55
N ALA A 223 12.86 -4.20 7.52
CA ALA A 223 12.76 -4.59 8.93
C ALA A 223 11.41 -4.20 9.56
N LYS A 224 10.60 -3.37 8.89
CA LYS A 224 9.35 -2.81 9.40
C LYS A 224 8.20 -2.87 8.36
N PRO A 225 7.96 -4.04 7.73
CA PRO A 225 6.94 -4.12 6.70
C PRO A 225 5.56 -3.79 7.29
N LEU A 226 4.84 -2.91 6.60
CA LEU A 226 3.45 -2.53 6.88
C LEU A 226 3.18 -1.85 8.24
N THR A 227 4.22 -1.38 8.95
CA THR A 227 4.09 -0.74 10.28
C THR A 227 3.59 0.71 10.23
N GLY A 228 3.20 1.21 9.06
CA GLY A 228 2.82 2.60 8.83
C GLY A 228 4.01 3.50 8.50
N ALA A 229 3.73 4.64 7.86
CA ALA A 229 4.73 5.62 7.46
C ALA A 229 4.13 7.01 7.30
N ALA A 230 4.96 8.06 7.39
CA ALA A 230 4.55 9.40 7.01
C ALA A 230 4.35 9.48 5.49
N LEU A 231 3.24 10.06 5.07
CA LEU A 231 2.82 10.23 3.66
C LEU A 231 2.43 11.69 3.44
N GLY A 232 3.43 12.57 3.41
CA GLY A 232 3.22 14.00 3.28
C GLY A 232 2.48 14.57 4.50
N ARG A 233 1.27 15.09 4.28
CA ARG A 233 0.47 15.75 5.32
C ARG A 233 -0.22 14.76 6.27
N ILE A 234 -0.45 13.52 5.84
CA ILE A 234 -1.02 12.46 6.68
C ILE A 234 0.00 11.33 6.91
N ALA A 235 -0.29 10.43 7.82
CA ALA A 235 0.44 9.18 8.00
C ALA A 235 -0.41 7.99 7.55
N ALA A 236 0.18 7.09 6.76
CA ALA A 236 -0.40 5.79 6.52
C ALA A 236 -0.32 4.95 7.81
N PRO A 237 -1.42 4.38 8.30
CA PRO A 237 -1.43 3.69 9.59
C PRO A 237 -0.72 2.32 9.54
N ASP A 238 -0.37 1.79 10.70
CA ASP A 238 0.11 0.41 10.85
C ASP A 238 -0.97 -0.61 10.45
N ILE A 239 -0.74 -1.34 9.36
CA ILE A 239 -1.64 -2.40 8.86
C ILE A 239 -1.07 -3.81 9.05
N THR A 240 -0.10 -3.97 9.95
CA THR A 240 0.29 -5.31 10.45
C THR A 240 -0.90 -6.01 11.12
N PRO A 241 -0.88 -7.34 11.27
CA PRO A 241 -1.93 -8.07 11.99
C PRO A 241 -2.22 -7.48 13.38
N HIS A 242 -1.17 -7.12 14.12
CA HIS A 242 -1.30 -6.53 15.44
C HIS A 242 -1.84 -5.10 15.40
N GLY A 243 -1.39 -4.25 14.48
CA GLY A 243 -1.87 -2.87 14.31
C GLY A 243 -3.35 -2.81 13.90
N LEU A 244 -3.79 -3.74 13.04
CA LEU A 244 -5.19 -3.91 12.66
C LEU A 244 -6.05 -4.37 13.84
N ALA A 245 -5.64 -5.43 14.53
CA ALA A 245 -6.35 -5.96 15.69
C ALA A 245 -6.44 -4.93 16.83
N ALA A 246 -5.37 -4.18 17.11
CA ALA A 246 -5.35 -3.12 18.12
C ALA A 246 -6.38 -2.01 17.85
N ARG A 247 -6.71 -1.79 16.58
CA ARG A 247 -7.74 -0.84 16.13
C ARG A 247 -9.11 -1.49 15.89
N GLY A 248 -9.25 -2.76 16.23
CA GLY A 248 -10.51 -3.49 16.20
C GLY A 248 -10.94 -3.97 14.83
N TRP A 249 -10.04 -4.06 13.85
CA TRP A 249 -10.35 -4.60 12.52
C TRP A 249 -10.47 -6.12 12.56
N SER A 250 -11.55 -6.64 11.97
CA SER A 250 -11.73 -8.06 11.68
C SER A 250 -11.52 -8.36 10.20
N ALA A 251 -11.38 -9.64 9.84
CA ALA A 251 -11.31 -10.06 8.44
C ALA A 251 -12.57 -9.68 7.65
N ALA A 252 -13.74 -9.72 8.29
CA ALA A 252 -15.00 -9.31 7.66
C ALA A 252 -15.04 -7.80 7.41
N ASP A 253 -14.60 -7.00 8.39
CA ASP A 253 -14.57 -5.55 8.26
C ASP A 253 -13.59 -5.09 7.17
N LEU A 254 -12.42 -5.74 7.06
CA LEU A 254 -11.48 -5.46 5.98
C LEU A 254 -12.07 -5.78 4.61
N GLN A 255 -12.75 -6.93 4.47
CA GLN A 255 -13.45 -7.28 3.23
C GLN A 255 -14.50 -6.22 2.88
N THR A 256 -15.30 -5.78 3.84
CA THR A 256 -16.29 -4.71 3.63
C THR A 256 -15.61 -3.41 3.25
N PHE A 257 -14.58 -3.00 3.97
CA PHE A 257 -13.83 -1.77 3.69
C PHE A 257 -13.21 -1.76 2.30
N PHE A 258 -12.60 -2.85 1.84
CA PHE A 258 -12.05 -2.89 0.49
C PHE A 258 -13.13 -2.99 -0.59
N ALA A 259 -14.29 -3.56 -0.29
CA ALA A 259 -15.42 -3.62 -1.22
C ALA A 259 -16.14 -2.28 -1.38
N THR A 260 -16.31 -1.53 -0.30
CA THR A 260 -17.20 -0.36 -0.26
C THR A 260 -16.52 0.93 0.18
N GLY A 261 -15.33 0.87 0.77
CA GLY A 261 -14.66 2.00 1.38
C GLY A 261 -15.20 2.40 2.74
N ILE A 262 -16.15 1.66 3.31
CA ILE A 262 -16.77 1.98 4.60
C ILE A 262 -16.86 0.71 5.46
N ALA A 263 -16.45 0.82 6.72
CA ALA A 263 -16.61 -0.21 7.74
C ALA A 263 -16.97 0.46 9.09
N PRO A 264 -17.35 -0.31 10.13
CA PRO A 264 -17.61 0.26 11.46
C PRO A 264 -16.44 1.09 12.03
N GLN A 265 -15.21 0.76 11.63
CA GLN A 265 -13.98 1.45 12.04
C GLN A 265 -13.77 2.79 11.31
N GLY A 266 -14.55 3.11 10.27
CA GLY A 266 -14.46 4.36 9.52
C GLY A 266 -14.57 4.17 8.01
N SER A 267 -14.28 5.23 7.27
CA SER A 267 -14.29 5.25 5.80
C SER A 267 -12.89 5.48 5.22
N ALA A 268 -12.71 5.13 3.95
CA ALA A 268 -11.51 5.44 3.18
C ALA A 268 -11.52 6.93 2.83
N PHE A 269 -10.52 7.68 3.30
CA PHE A 269 -10.36 9.10 3.01
C PHE A 269 -8.90 9.44 2.68
N GLY A 270 -8.70 10.65 2.15
CA GLY A 270 -7.39 11.09 1.67
C GLY A 270 -6.83 10.11 0.64
N GLU A 271 -5.55 9.75 0.78
CA GLU A 271 -4.84 8.87 -0.15
C GLU A 271 -5.41 7.43 -0.22
N MET A 272 -6.16 6.98 0.79
CA MET A 272 -6.79 5.66 0.74
C MET A 272 -8.09 5.66 -0.09
N TYR A 273 -8.70 6.83 -0.33
CA TYR A 273 -9.93 6.89 -1.11
C TYR A 273 -9.74 6.47 -2.57
N PRO A 274 -8.74 6.96 -3.33
CA PRO A 274 -8.47 6.47 -4.68
C PRO A 274 -8.21 4.96 -4.73
N VAL A 275 -7.49 4.40 -3.75
CA VAL A 275 -7.20 2.97 -3.69
C VAL A 275 -8.48 2.12 -3.63
N VAL A 276 -9.51 2.60 -2.94
CA VAL A 276 -10.83 1.94 -2.98
C VAL A 276 -11.59 2.32 -4.25
N HIS A 277 -11.68 3.62 -4.54
CA HIS A 277 -12.55 4.17 -5.56
C HIS A 277 -12.14 3.73 -6.98
N LEU A 278 -10.85 3.56 -7.25
CA LEU A 278 -10.32 3.20 -8.56
C LEU A 278 -9.87 1.74 -8.66
N SER A 279 -9.64 1.07 -7.51
CA SER A 279 -9.10 -0.29 -7.47
C SER A 279 -9.96 -1.27 -6.67
N SER A 280 -9.85 -1.30 -5.33
CA SER A 280 -10.24 -2.47 -4.54
C SER A 280 -11.74 -2.80 -4.61
N GLN A 281 -12.59 -1.80 -4.82
CA GLN A 281 -14.05 -2.01 -4.96
C GLN A 281 -14.44 -2.91 -6.14
N TYR A 282 -13.54 -3.09 -7.12
CA TYR A 282 -13.78 -3.89 -8.31
C TYR A 282 -13.22 -5.31 -8.22
N LEU A 283 -12.59 -5.65 -7.11
CA LEU A 283 -12.06 -7.00 -6.88
C LEU A 283 -13.18 -7.98 -6.55
N THR A 284 -12.94 -9.25 -6.85
CA THR A 284 -13.89 -10.31 -6.48
C THR A 284 -13.90 -10.49 -4.96
N HIS A 285 -15.01 -10.97 -4.40
CA HIS A 285 -15.08 -11.29 -2.98
C HIS A 285 -14.01 -12.29 -2.53
N ASP A 286 -13.61 -13.23 -3.40
CA ASP A 286 -12.52 -14.17 -3.12
C ASP A 286 -11.17 -13.46 -3.01
N ASP A 287 -10.90 -12.49 -3.89
CA ASP A 287 -9.66 -11.71 -3.83
C ASP A 287 -9.65 -10.74 -2.63
N LEU A 288 -10.79 -10.16 -2.25
CA LEU A 288 -10.92 -9.35 -1.04
C LEU A 288 -10.71 -10.18 0.25
N ARG A 289 -11.24 -11.40 0.27
CA ARG A 289 -10.99 -12.36 1.35
C ARG A 289 -9.51 -12.74 1.40
N ALA A 290 -8.90 -13.02 0.25
CA ALA A 290 -7.47 -13.32 0.15
C ALA A 290 -6.60 -12.16 0.67
N MET A 291 -6.87 -10.92 0.24
CA MET A 291 -6.16 -9.74 0.75
C MET A 291 -6.28 -9.61 2.27
N SER A 292 -7.47 -9.81 2.82
CA SER A 292 -7.71 -9.74 4.27
C SER A 292 -6.99 -10.87 5.02
N SER A 293 -6.96 -12.07 4.43
CA SER A 293 -6.21 -13.24 4.92
C SER A 293 -4.71 -12.97 4.96
N TYR A 294 -4.16 -12.31 3.93
CA TYR A 294 -2.77 -11.86 3.94
C TYR A 294 -2.49 -10.80 5.00
N LEU A 295 -3.31 -9.77 5.14
CA LEU A 295 -3.04 -8.70 6.12
C LEU A 295 -3.11 -9.18 7.57
N LEU A 296 -3.95 -10.19 7.87
CA LEU A 296 -4.12 -10.73 9.22
C LEU A 296 -3.29 -11.99 9.49
N GLY A 297 -2.88 -12.72 8.46
CA GLY A 297 -2.25 -14.02 8.56
C GLY A 297 -3.25 -15.18 8.70
N ASP A 298 -2.78 -16.41 8.48
CA ASP A 298 -3.59 -17.64 8.62
C ASP A 298 -4.12 -17.82 10.06
N GLN A 299 -3.41 -17.26 11.04
CA GLN A 299 -3.81 -17.22 12.46
C GLN A 299 -4.08 -15.77 12.88
N ALA A 300 -5.18 -15.22 12.36
CA ALA A 300 -5.57 -13.84 12.60
C ALA A 300 -5.72 -13.55 14.11
N PRO A 301 -5.07 -12.49 14.65
CA PRO A 301 -5.33 -12.05 16.01
C PRO A 301 -6.77 -11.54 16.16
N ALA A 302 -7.37 -11.76 17.34
CA ALA A 302 -8.71 -11.28 17.62
C ALA A 302 -8.76 -9.74 17.66
N PRO A 303 -9.79 -9.10 17.07
CA PRO A 303 -9.99 -7.66 17.18
C PRO A 303 -10.08 -7.23 18.65
N GLN A 304 -9.30 -6.22 19.03
CA GLN A 304 -9.30 -5.71 20.39
C GLN A 304 -10.49 -4.77 20.63
N PRO A 305 -11.21 -4.94 21.75
CA PRO A 305 -12.29 -4.03 22.11
C PRO A 305 -11.75 -2.63 22.42
N LEU A 306 -12.64 -1.64 22.43
CA LEU A 306 -12.30 -0.31 22.88
C LEU A 306 -11.88 -0.35 24.36
N ARG A 307 -10.71 0.20 24.68
CA ARG A 307 -10.21 0.30 26.05
C ARG A 307 -10.73 1.58 26.70
N SER A 308 -11.27 1.48 27.90
CA SER A 308 -11.57 2.67 28.72
C SER A 308 -10.27 3.29 29.24
N VAL A 309 -10.15 4.62 29.14
CA VAL A 309 -9.01 5.38 29.65
C VAL A 309 -9.49 6.43 30.65
N SER A 310 -8.65 6.70 31.65
CA SER A 310 -8.90 7.80 32.59
C SER A 310 -8.32 9.09 32.01
N ALA A 311 -9.08 10.18 32.10
CA ALA A 311 -8.64 11.53 31.74
C ALA A 311 -9.29 12.54 32.71
N ASP A 312 -8.73 13.74 32.77
CA ASP A 312 -9.26 14.81 33.61
C ASP A 312 -10.68 15.21 33.16
N ALA A 313 -11.61 15.28 34.12
CA ALA A 313 -13.02 15.52 33.82
C ALA A 313 -13.26 16.93 33.24
N ALA A 314 -12.52 17.94 33.69
CA ALA A 314 -12.65 19.29 33.18
C ALA A 314 -12.11 19.39 31.74
N GLN A 315 -11.00 18.71 31.44
CA GLN A 315 -10.46 18.59 30.08
C GLN A 315 -11.46 17.90 29.14
N LEU A 316 -12.08 16.79 29.56
CA LEU A 316 -13.08 16.10 28.76
C LEU A 316 -14.33 16.96 28.53
N GLU A 317 -14.80 17.67 29.56
CA GLU A 317 -15.97 18.55 29.41
C GLU A 317 -15.68 19.74 28.49
N ALA A 318 -14.48 20.32 28.55
CA ALA A 318 -14.05 21.37 27.62
C ALA A 318 -14.08 20.87 26.16
N GLY A 319 -13.47 19.71 25.88
CA GLY A 319 -13.48 19.12 24.54
C GLY A 319 -14.87 18.71 24.07
N ARG A 320 -15.71 18.20 24.99
CA ARG A 320 -17.12 17.87 24.72
C ARG A 320 -17.93 19.09 24.30
N ASN A 321 -17.73 20.23 24.94
CA ASN A 321 -18.42 21.47 24.58
C ASN A 321 -18.06 21.93 23.15
N VAL A 322 -16.79 21.79 22.75
CA VAL A 322 -16.37 22.04 21.36
C VAL A 322 -17.04 21.04 20.41
N TYR A 323 -17.06 19.75 20.75
CA TYR A 323 -17.71 18.71 19.95
C TYR A 323 -19.19 18.99 19.71
N LEU A 324 -19.92 19.37 20.76
CA LEU A 324 -21.34 19.71 20.67
C LEU A 324 -21.58 20.95 19.80
N ALA A 325 -20.66 21.91 19.82
CA ALA A 325 -20.77 23.13 19.03
C ALA A 325 -20.58 22.89 17.53
N VAL A 326 -19.63 22.03 17.12
CA VAL A 326 -19.22 21.96 15.70
C VAL A 326 -19.26 20.56 15.06
N CYS A 327 -19.30 19.48 15.83
CA CYS A 327 -19.23 18.11 15.29
C CYS A 327 -20.56 17.35 15.40
N ALA A 328 -21.28 17.52 16.51
CA ALA A 328 -22.42 16.67 16.87
C ALA A 328 -23.59 16.71 15.89
N GLY A 329 -23.73 17.79 15.11
CA GLY A 329 -24.78 17.90 14.08
C GLY A 329 -24.67 16.85 12.98
N CYS A 330 -23.45 16.37 12.69
CA CYS A 330 -23.21 15.32 11.70
C CYS A 330 -22.83 13.99 12.35
N HIS A 331 -21.96 14.01 13.37
CA HIS A 331 -21.46 12.80 14.03
C HIS A 331 -22.36 12.27 15.15
N GLY A 332 -23.49 12.94 15.44
CA GLY A 332 -24.43 12.55 16.49
C GLY A 332 -24.02 13.07 17.87
N LEU A 333 -24.94 13.08 18.83
CA LEU A 333 -24.64 13.62 20.17
C LEU A 333 -23.67 12.74 20.96
N ASN A 334 -23.66 11.43 20.68
CA ASN A 334 -22.82 10.44 21.34
C ASN A 334 -21.81 9.79 20.39
N GLY A 335 -21.55 10.42 19.23
CA GLY A 335 -20.58 9.92 18.25
C GLY A 335 -21.07 8.71 17.47
N GLU A 336 -22.39 8.47 17.41
CA GLU A 336 -23.01 7.36 16.70
C GLU A 336 -22.91 7.46 15.16
N GLY A 337 -22.51 8.63 14.65
CA GLY A 337 -22.46 8.91 13.21
C GLY A 337 -23.85 9.03 12.60
N LYS A 338 -23.87 9.25 11.29
CA LYS A 338 -25.11 9.28 10.51
C LYS A 338 -24.88 8.57 9.18
N PRO A 339 -25.64 7.50 8.87
CA PRO A 339 -25.49 6.76 7.62
C PRO A 339 -25.50 7.70 6.40
N HIS A 340 -24.59 7.44 5.47
CA HIS A 340 -24.40 8.22 4.24
C HIS A 340 -24.04 9.72 4.44
N VAL A 341 -23.64 10.11 5.66
CA VAL A 341 -23.31 11.50 5.99
C VAL A 341 -21.98 11.58 6.71
N ALA A 342 -21.84 10.87 7.82
CA ALA A 342 -20.65 10.94 8.66
C ALA A 342 -20.41 9.62 9.39
N VAL A 343 -19.13 9.25 9.50
CA VAL A 343 -18.71 8.02 10.17
C VAL A 343 -19.02 8.08 11.68
N PRO A 344 -19.27 6.92 12.32
CA PRO A 344 -19.28 6.84 13.77
C PRO A 344 -17.89 7.15 14.34
N MET A 345 -17.88 7.78 15.52
CA MET A 345 -16.67 8.04 16.30
C MET A 345 -16.31 6.87 17.20
N HIS A 346 -17.31 6.18 17.77
CA HIS A 346 -17.07 5.07 18.69
C HIS A 346 -16.26 3.94 18.04
N GLY A 347 -15.02 3.75 18.49
CA GLY A 347 -14.12 2.73 17.93
C GLY A 347 -13.51 3.09 16.58
N ASN A 348 -13.67 4.34 16.11
CA ASN A 348 -13.12 4.82 14.85
C ASN A 348 -11.59 4.66 14.81
N SER A 349 -11.08 4.12 13.71
CA SER A 349 -9.67 3.75 13.57
C SER A 349 -8.72 4.93 13.70
N THR A 350 -9.12 6.12 13.25
CA THR A 350 -8.33 7.36 13.38
C THR A 350 -8.23 7.80 14.83
N LEU A 351 -9.31 7.68 15.61
CA LEU A 351 -9.31 8.01 17.04
C LEU A 351 -8.52 6.98 17.87
N ARG A 352 -8.49 5.73 17.39
CA ARG A 352 -7.76 4.62 18.03
C ARG A 352 -6.25 4.61 17.72
N GLN A 353 -5.74 5.50 16.87
CA GLN A 353 -4.29 5.59 16.62
C GLN A 353 -3.57 6.16 17.85
N SER A 354 -2.41 5.59 18.18
CA SER A 354 -1.57 6.12 19.26
C SER A 354 -1.12 7.55 18.97
N ASP A 355 -0.69 7.81 17.73
CA ASP A 355 -0.39 9.15 17.24
C ASP A 355 -1.68 9.91 16.86
N ALA A 356 -1.80 11.15 17.31
CA ALA A 356 -2.94 12.03 17.04
C ALA A 356 -2.85 12.75 15.70
N HIS A 357 -1.71 12.66 14.99
CA HIS A 357 -1.42 13.42 13.77
C HIS A 357 -2.59 13.42 12.77
N ASN A 358 -3.07 12.25 12.37
CA ASN A 358 -4.15 12.15 11.37
C ASN A 358 -5.47 12.74 11.85
N LEU A 359 -5.78 12.62 13.15
CA LEU A 359 -6.98 13.23 13.72
C LEU A 359 -6.88 14.75 13.66
N ILE A 360 -5.74 15.30 14.06
CA ILE A 360 -5.51 16.75 14.05
C ILE A 360 -5.58 17.29 12.62
N VAL A 361 -4.91 16.63 11.67
CA VAL A 361 -4.92 17.02 10.26
C VAL A 361 -6.34 16.95 9.68
N ALA A 362 -7.10 15.88 9.96
CA ALA A 362 -8.48 15.78 9.50
C ALA A 362 -9.35 16.92 10.04
N MET A 363 -9.20 17.31 11.31
CA MET A 363 -9.95 18.45 11.88
C MET A 363 -9.48 19.81 11.32
N LEU A 364 -8.19 19.97 11.06
CA LEU A 364 -7.65 21.21 10.51
C LEU A 364 -8.11 21.44 9.07
N ASP A 365 -7.94 20.42 8.23
CA ASP A 365 -8.13 20.52 6.78
C ASP A 365 -9.56 20.23 6.34
N GLY A 366 -10.27 19.42 7.12
CA GLY A 366 -11.52 18.82 6.70
C GLY A 366 -11.30 17.60 5.80
N ILE A 367 -12.40 17.01 5.36
CA ILE A 367 -12.44 15.89 4.43
C ILE A 367 -13.47 16.24 3.37
N GLY A 368 -13.06 16.30 2.10
CA GLY A 368 -13.97 16.56 0.99
C GLY A 368 -15.07 15.51 0.88
N ALA A 369 -16.18 15.84 0.22
CA ALA A 369 -17.24 14.85 -0.03
C ALA A 369 -16.72 13.65 -0.82
N GLN A 370 -17.22 12.46 -0.51
CA GLN A 370 -16.75 11.19 -1.09
C GLN A 370 -17.92 10.31 -1.49
N ASP A 371 -17.83 9.70 -2.67
CA ASP A 371 -18.82 8.76 -3.17
C ASP A 371 -18.26 7.33 -3.13
N PHE A 372 -19.08 6.43 -2.60
CA PHE A 372 -18.76 5.02 -2.44
C PHE A 372 -19.73 4.16 -3.28
N PRO A 373 -19.46 2.86 -3.46
CA PRO A 373 -20.30 2.02 -4.30
C PRO A 373 -21.77 2.00 -3.85
N GLY A 374 -22.68 1.99 -4.83
CA GLY A 374 -24.12 2.01 -4.58
C GLY A 374 -24.62 3.42 -4.26
N LEU A 375 -25.26 3.58 -3.09
CA LEU A 375 -25.80 4.86 -2.62
C LEU A 375 -24.99 5.45 -1.46
N GLU A 376 -23.92 4.77 -1.06
CA GLU A 376 -23.05 5.18 0.03
C GLU A 376 -22.26 6.44 -0.33
N ARG A 377 -22.19 7.37 0.61
CA ARG A 377 -21.44 8.62 0.48
C ARG A 377 -21.05 9.16 1.84
N MET A 378 -20.04 10.00 1.89
CA MET A 378 -19.73 10.83 3.06
C MET A 378 -19.83 12.29 2.64
N GLN A 379 -20.55 13.08 3.44
CA GLN A 379 -20.64 14.52 3.20
C GLN A 379 -19.31 15.18 3.51
N GLU A 380 -19.10 16.36 2.94
CA GLU A 380 -17.94 17.17 3.26
C GLU A 380 -17.91 17.47 4.76
N MET A 381 -16.79 17.11 5.40
CA MET A 381 -16.47 17.53 6.76
C MET A 381 -15.63 18.81 6.64
N PRO A 382 -16.12 19.96 7.13
CA PRO A 382 -15.37 21.21 7.00
C PRO A 382 -14.08 21.17 7.81
N GLY A 383 -13.06 21.87 7.33
CA GLY A 383 -11.85 22.14 8.09
C GLY A 383 -12.06 23.26 9.10
N PHE A 384 -11.46 23.13 10.28
CA PHE A 384 -11.61 24.05 11.40
C PHE A 384 -10.36 24.88 11.69
N ALA A 385 -9.35 24.84 10.80
CA ALA A 385 -8.13 25.63 10.97
C ALA A 385 -8.43 27.12 11.22
N THR A 386 -9.36 27.74 10.53
CA THR A 386 -9.61 29.19 10.73
C THR A 386 -10.65 29.52 11.82
N GLN A 387 -11.37 28.51 12.30
CA GLN A 387 -12.56 28.67 13.14
C GLN A 387 -12.30 28.36 14.61
N LEU A 388 -11.38 27.43 14.88
CA LEU A 388 -11.01 27.01 16.23
C LEU A 388 -9.55 27.37 16.50
N SER A 389 -9.25 27.74 17.74
CA SER A 389 -7.89 27.91 18.23
C SER A 389 -7.16 26.57 18.39
N ASP A 390 -5.83 26.62 18.52
CA ASP A 390 -5.01 25.44 18.84
C ASP A 390 -5.45 24.73 20.13
N ALA A 391 -5.83 25.52 21.14
CA ALA A 391 -6.27 25.00 22.42
C ALA A 391 -7.62 24.28 22.32
N GLU A 392 -8.58 24.85 21.58
CA GLU A 392 -9.89 24.23 21.36
C GLU A 392 -9.79 22.93 20.55
N LEU A 393 -8.94 22.90 19.51
CA LEU A 393 -8.69 21.68 18.74
C LEU A 393 -7.98 20.61 19.56
N ALA A 394 -7.03 20.99 20.41
CA ALA A 394 -6.38 20.04 21.33
C ALA A 394 -7.39 19.46 22.33
N GLN A 395 -8.26 20.29 22.91
CA GLN A 395 -9.33 19.85 23.80
C GLN A 395 -10.30 18.89 23.07
N LEU A 396 -10.72 19.25 21.86
CA LEU A 396 -11.58 18.41 21.02
C LEU A 396 -10.91 17.06 20.72
N ALA A 397 -9.66 17.06 20.23
CA ALA A 397 -8.91 15.83 19.96
C ALA A 397 -8.84 14.91 21.18
N ASN A 398 -8.54 15.49 22.35
CA ASN A 398 -8.45 14.77 23.61
C ASN A 398 -9.79 14.13 24.03
N TYR A 399 -10.89 14.86 23.89
CA TYR A 399 -12.22 14.33 24.17
C TYR A 399 -12.54 13.14 23.25
N LEU A 400 -12.34 13.29 21.94
CA LEU A 400 -12.59 12.24 20.94
C LEU A 400 -11.75 10.98 21.21
N ARG A 401 -10.44 11.16 21.44
CA ARG A 401 -9.48 10.07 21.69
C ARG A 401 -9.79 9.32 22.98
N ALA A 402 -10.05 10.03 24.08
CA ALA A 402 -10.31 9.41 25.36
C ALA A 402 -11.69 8.74 25.43
N THR A 403 -12.71 9.35 24.82
CA THR A 403 -14.09 8.87 24.91
C THR A 403 -14.38 7.75 23.92
N TRP A 404 -13.85 7.84 22.69
CA TRP A 404 -14.19 6.93 21.60
C TRP A 404 -13.00 6.21 20.96
N GLY A 405 -11.77 6.66 21.23
CA GLY A 405 -10.55 6.05 20.71
C GLY A 405 -9.80 5.14 21.70
N GLY A 406 -10.09 5.22 23.00
CA GLY A 406 -9.36 4.47 24.03
C GLY A 406 -7.88 4.87 24.14
N GLN A 407 -7.59 6.12 23.75
CA GLN A 407 -6.26 6.72 23.73
C GLN A 407 -6.18 7.85 24.76
N PRO A 408 -4.99 8.12 25.34
CA PRO A 408 -4.84 9.18 26.33
C PRO A 408 -5.22 10.56 25.78
N ALA A 409 -5.63 11.43 26.69
CA ALA A 409 -5.94 12.84 26.45
C ALA A 409 -4.67 13.71 26.52
N ASP A 410 -3.69 13.42 25.67
CA ASP A 410 -2.34 13.98 25.70
C ASP A 410 -2.00 14.96 24.55
N VAL A 411 -2.97 15.32 23.72
CA VAL A 411 -2.79 16.30 22.64
C VAL A 411 -2.64 17.71 23.23
N THR A 412 -1.60 18.42 22.80
CA THR A 412 -1.30 19.79 23.24
C THR A 412 -1.63 20.82 22.15
N ALA A 413 -1.82 22.08 22.54
CA ALA A 413 -2.00 23.18 21.59
C ALA A 413 -0.78 23.34 20.67
N ASP A 414 0.45 23.14 21.19
CA ASP A 414 1.67 23.21 20.38
C ASP A 414 1.72 22.11 19.31
N ALA A 415 1.23 20.91 19.62
CA ALA A 415 1.13 19.83 18.64
C ALA A 415 0.16 20.18 17.50
N VAL A 416 -0.97 20.83 17.82
CA VAL A 416 -1.91 21.33 16.80
C VAL A 416 -1.26 22.44 15.98
N LYS A 417 -0.62 23.40 16.64
CA LYS A 417 0.05 24.53 15.99
C LYS A 417 1.13 24.09 15.01
N ALA A 418 1.87 23.03 15.33
CA ALA A 418 2.92 22.49 14.47
C ALA A 418 2.39 21.89 13.14
N LEU A 419 1.09 21.57 13.07
CA LEU A 419 0.43 20.97 11.90
C LEU A 419 -0.41 21.97 11.09
N ARG A 420 -0.47 23.23 11.53
CA ARG A 420 -1.21 24.30 10.84
C ARG A 420 -0.56 24.80 9.57
#